data_AF-A0A2N0SHU9-F1
#
_entry.id   AF-A0A2N0SHU9-F1
#
_cell.length_a   1.000
_cell.length_b   1.000
_cell.length_c   1.000
_cell.angle_alpha   90.00
_cell.angle_beta   90.00
_cell.angle_gamma   90.00
#
_symmetry.space_group_name_H-M   'P 1'
#
loop_
_entity.id
_entity.type
_entity.pdbx_description
1 polymer ?
#
loop_
_entity_poly.entity_id
_entity_poly.type
_entity_poly.pdbx_seq_one_letter_code
_entity_poly.pdbx_strand_id
1 'polypeptide(L)'
;MFEQLNVLESVHIIYCPSLNTSIIQQIINLTKPFKLKSLFMDERSKIDESLSLLLQKSGDYLENLSVDRLGQQIFESVIKYCKNIKFFKIYGIKDVYPVLNLIENIKQNLNCLIISLECLNGSSIILQNLGQILPSKLEYLDLTLFIKASDFEVFLKDSKGTFIKKLLIRDLMREDKDNILTYIKEYIMKEKRVRYLSFSIYYNYEELFHFSKEVKEFKLHNIEVQSYSDLYIDIYRFAQKLD
;
A
#
# COMPACT_ATOMS: atom_id res chain seq x y z
N MET A 1 -26.21 -18.90 -9.51
CA MET A 1 -24.78 -19.18 -9.79
C MET A 1 -24.01 -19.44 -8.51
N PHE A 2 -23.89 -18.47 -7.58
CA PHE A 2 -23.08 -18.65 -6.37
C PHE A 2 -23.61 -19.69 -5.36
N GLU A 3 -24.93 -19.90 -5.28
CA GLU A 3 -25.50 -20.97 -4.42
C GLU A 3 -25.11 -22.39 -4.83
N GLN A 4 -24.65 -22.59 -6.07
CA GLN A 4 -24.18 -23.89 -6.55
C GLN A 4 -22.69 -24.12 -6.22
N LEU A 5 -21.97 -23.10 -5.75
CA LEU A 5 -20.54 -23.14 -5.43
C LEU A 5 -20.31 -23.62 -3.99
N ASN A 6 -20.75 -24.84 -3.71
CA ASN A 6 -20.81 -25.42 -2.36
C ASN A 6 -19.45 -25.72 -1.70
N VAL A 7 -18.34 -25.47 -2.38
CA VAL A 7 -16.98 -25.89 -1.98
C VAL A 7 -15.94 -24.76 -2.02
N LEU A 8 -16.34 -23.51 -2.27
CA LEU A 8 -15.38 -22.41 -2.32
C LEU A 8 -14.82 -22.09 -0.93
N GLU A 9 -13.51 -22.25 -0.77
CA GLU A 9 -12.80 -21.84 0.45
C GLU A 9 -12.73 -20.32 0.57
N SER A 10 -12.41 -19.64 -0.53
CA SER A 10 -12.34 -18.18 -0.61
C SER A 10 -12.65 -17.68 -2.01
N VAL A 11 -12.98 -16.39 -2.07
CA VAL A 11 -13.21 -15.65 -3.31
C VAL A 11 -12.22 -14.49 -3.38
N HIS A 12 -11.69 -14.27 -4.58
CA HIS A 12 -10.79 -13.17 -4.91
C HIS A 12 -11.39 -12.41 -6.08
N ILE A 13 -11.66 -11.12 -5.88
CA ILE A 13 -12.15 -10.23 -6.93
C ILE A 13 -10.99 -9.34 -7.35
N ILE A 14 -10.51 -9.53 -8.58
CA ILE A 14 -9.32 -8.85 -9.10
C ILE A 14 -9.71 -8.12 -10.38
N TYR A 15 -9.68 -6.79 -10.35
CA TYR A 15 -9.93 -5.91 -11.51
C TYR A 15 -11.16 -6.34 -12.33
N CYS A 16 -12.29 -6.55 -11.64
CA CYS A 16 -13.52 -7.07 -12.23
C CYS A 16 -14.48 -5.92 -12.57
N PRO A 17 -14.47 -5.37 -13.81
CA PRO A 17 -15.36 -4.27 -14.19
C PRO A 17 -16.83 -4.70 -14.24
N SER A 18 -17.10 -6.01 -14.28
CA SER A 18 -18.45 -6.56 -14.27
C SER A 18 -19.07 -6.57 -12.88
N LEU A 19 -18.30 -6.35 -11.80
CA LEU A 19 -18.85 -6.25 -10.45
C LEU A 19 -19.81 -5.06 -10.39
N ASN A 20 -21.09 -5.37 -10.16
CA ASN A 20 -22.16 -4.38 -10.11
C ASN A 20 -23.16 -4.73 -9.00
N THR A 21 -24.09 -3.82 -8.74
CA THR A 21 -25.13 -3.95 -7.72
C THR A 21 -25.88 -5.28 -7.80
N SER A 22 -26.23 -5.76 -9.00
CA SER A 22 -26.98 -7.01 -9.17
C SER A 22 -26.18 -8.23 -8.73
N ILE A 23 -24.89 -8.29 -9.08
CA ILE A 23 -23.98 -9.37 -8.65
C ILE A 23 -23.78 -9.31 -7.14
N ILE A 24 -23.53 -8.11 -6.61
CA ILE A 24 -23.34 -7.91 -5.17
C ILE A 24 -24.59 -8.35 -4.38
N GLN A 25 -25.79 -8.05 -4.88
CA GLN A 25 -27.01 -8.44 -4.22
C GLN A 25 -27.25 -9.94 -4.24
N GLN A 26 -26.85 -10.63 -5.31
CA GLN A 26 -26.83 -12.10 -5.32
C GLN A 26 -25.88 -12.65 -4.25
N ILE A 27 -24.72 -12.03 -4.04
CA ILE A 27 -23.75 -12.43 -3.00
C ILE A 27 -24.32 -12.19 -1.59
N ILE A 28 -24.94 -11.04 -1.36
CA ILE A 28 -25.50 -10.68 -0.04
C ILE A 28 -26.62 -11.65 0.36
N ASN A 29 -27.45 -12.04 -0.61
CA ASN A 29 -28.57 -12.96 -0.43
C ASN A 29 -28.14 -14.42 -0.21
N LEU A 30 -26.85 -14.74 -0.32
CA LEU A 30 -26.36 -16.08 0.00
C LEU A 30 -26.62 -16.41 1.47
N THR A 31 -27.24 -17.57 1.67
CA THR A 31 -27.44 -18.16 3.01
C THR A 31 -26.14 -18.67 3.61
N LYS A 32 -25.17 -19.07 2.76
CA LYS A 32 -23.84 -19.53 3.17
C LYS A 32 -22.87 -18.35 3.34
N PRO A 33 -21.83 -18.50 4.19
CA PRO A 33 -20.75 -17.52 4.28
C PRO A 33 -20.10 -17.31 2.92
N PHE A 34 -19.90 -16.04 2.56
CA PHE A 34 -19.13 -15.66 1.39
C PHE A 34 -17.80 -15.10 1.90
N LYS A 35 -16.69 -15.79 1.65
CA LYS A 35 -15.36 -15.44 2.19
C LYS A 35 -14.53 -14.71 1.13
N LEU A 36 -14.74 -13.42 1.00
CA LEU A 36 -13.93 -12.54 0.15
C LEU A 36 -12.57 -12.28 0.81
N LYS A 37 -11.52 -12.97 0.35
CA LYS A 37 -10.15 -12.76 0.83
C LYS A 37 -9.44 -11.60 0.14
N SER A 38 -9.82 -11.26 -1.09
CA SER A 38 -9.13 -10.22 -1.86
C SER A 38 -10.08 -9.39 -2.69
N LEU A 39 -9.88 -8.07 -2.64
CA LEU A 39 -10.63 -7.09 -3.42
C LEU A 39 -9.64 -6.09 -4.02
N PHE A 40 -9.35 -6.25 -5.31
CA PHE A 40 -8.53 -5.32 -6.08
C PHE A 40 -9.41 -4.61 -7.10
N MET A 41 -9.56 -3.30 -6.91
CA MET A 41 -10.39 -2.43 -7.72
C MET A 41 -9.50 -1.59 -8.64
N ASP A 42 -10.00 -1.28 -9.83
CA ASP A 42 -9.41 -0.30 -10.74
C ASP A 42 -10.27 0.97 -10.83
N GLU A 43 -9.76 2.01 -11.47
CA GLU A 43 -10.47 3.27 -11.72
C GLU A 43 -11.81 3.11 -12.48
N ARG A 44 -12.00 1.99 -13.19
CA ARG A 44 -13.21 1.70 -13.98
C ARG A 44 -14.30 1.02 -13.16
N SER A 45 -13.96 0.56 -11.96
CA SER A 45 -14.89 -0.08 -11.05
C SER A 45 -15.93 0.96 -10.63
N LYS A 46 -17.20 0.72 -10.99
CA LYS A 46 -18.30 1.60 -10.60
C LYS A 46 -18.62 1.35 -9.14
N ILE A 47 -18.08 2.22 -8.29
CA ILE A 47 -18.28 2.16 -6.85
C ILE A 47 -19.65 2.74 -6.53
N ASP A 48 -20.52 1.92 -5.97
CA ASP A 48 -21.81 2.33 -5.44
C ASP A 48 -21.97 1.88 -3.97
N GLU A 49 -23.11 2.24 -3.37
CA GLU A 49 -23.42 1.90 -1.98
C GLU A 49 -23.49 0.39 -1.71
N SER A 50 -23.69 -0.45 -2.73
CA SER A 50 -23.74 -1.90 -2.54
C SER A 50 -22.39 -2.49 -2.16
N LEU A 51 -21.28 -1.82 -2.50
CA LEU A 51 -19.95 -2.23 -2.03
C LEU A 51 -19.87 -2.20 -0.50
N SER A 52 -20.49 -1.23 0.17
CA SER A 52 -20.55 -1.18 1.64
C SER A 52 -21.26 -2.41 2.21
N LEU A 53 -22.31 -2.90 1.55
CA LEU A 53 -23.03 -4.11 1.95
C LEU A 53 -22.17 -5.37 1.74
N LEU A 54 -21.40 -5.43 0.66
CA LEU A 54 -20.44 -6.52 0.44
C LEU A 54 -19.36 -6.55 1.53
N LEU A 55 -18.80 -5.39 1.88
CA LEU A 55 -17.82 -5.25 2.95
C LEU A 55 -18.43 -5.58 4.32
N GLN A 56 -19.69 -5.26 4.57
CA GLN A 56 -20.38 -5.68 5.79
C GLN A 56 -20.56 -7.20 5.86
N LYS A 57 -20.85 -7.84 4.72
CA LYS A 57 -21.09 -9.29 4.64
C LYS A 57 -19.81 -10.11 4.80
N SER A 58 -18.67 -9.59 4.36
CA SER A 58 -17.43 -10.38 4.20
C SER A 58 -16.13 -9.66 4.56
N GLY A 59 -16.17 -8.43 5.07
CA GLY A 59 -14.97 -7.61 5.32
C GLY A 59 -14.05 -8.21 6.37
N ASP A 60 -14.57 -9.00 7.29
CA ASP A 60 -13.80 -9.73 8.29
C ASP A 60 -12.89 -10.80 7.68
N TYR A 61 -13.20 -11.32 6.50
CA TYR A 61 -12.33 -12.26 5.76
C TYR A 61 -11.29 -11.55 4.87
N LEU A 62 -11.39 -10.23 4.70
CA LEU A 62 -10.60 -9.52 3.71
C LEU A 62 -9.16 -9.32 4.17
N GLU A 63 -8.22 -9.92 3.44
CA GLU A 63 -6.78 -9.84 3.73
C GLU A 63 -6.03 -8.94 2.74
N ASN A 64 -6.51 -8.82 1.51
CA ASN A 64 -5.85 -8.04 0.47
C ASN A 64 -6.81 -6.99 -0.13
N LEU A 65 -6.43 -5.72 -0.03
CA LEU A 65 -7.20 -4.59 -0.53
C LEU A 65 -6.33 -3.71 -1.44
N SER A 66 -6.80 -3.46 -2.65
CA SER A 66 -6.23 -2.48 -3.57
C SER A 66 -7.35 -1.58 -4.06
N VAL A 67 -7.20 -0.29 -3.84
CA VAL A 67 -8.27 0.68 -4.08
C VAL A 67 -7.76 1.92 -4.77
N ASP A 68 -8.61 2.48 -5.63
CA ASP A 68 -8.38 3.70 -6.38
C ASP A 68 -9.58 4.63 -6.16
N ARG A 69 -9.33 5.88 -5.75
CA ARG A 69 -10.34 6.95 -5.66
C ARG A 69 -11.65 6.55 -4.94
N LEU A 70 -11.59 5.80 -3.84
CA LEU A 70 -12.79 5.48 -3.07
C LEU A 70 -13.45 6.74 -2.50
N GLY A 71 -14.79 6.77 -2.53
CA GLY A 71 -15.57 7.75 -1.79
C GLY A 71 -15.47 7.53 -0.27
N GLN A 72 -15.68 8.60 0.50
CA GLN A 72 -15.57 8.61 1.96
C GLN A 72 -16.44 7.52 2.65
N GLN A 73 -17.66 7.32 2.18
CA GLN A 73 -18.59 6.32 2.74
C GLN A 73 -18.06 4.87 2.61
N ILE A 74 -17.38 4.54 1.52
CA ILE A 74 -16.77 3.22 1.36
C ILE A 74 -15.59 3.08 2.31
N PHE A 75 -14.78 4.12 2.47
CA PHE A 75 -13.69 4.11 3.44
C PHE A 75 -14.15 3.86 4.87
N GLU A 76 -15.23 4.51 5.29
CA GLU A 76 -15.84 4.28 6.60
C GLU A 76 -16.26 2.80 6.75
N SER A 77 -16.81 2.20 5.69
CA SER A 77 -17.15 0.77 5.67
C SER A 77 -15.91 -0.12 5.73
N VAL A 78 -14.84 0.19 5.00
CA VAL A 78 -13.57 -0.55 5.07
C VAL A 78 -12.99 -0.47 6.48
N ILE A 79 -12.90 0.71 7.07
CA ILE A 79 -12.40 0.89 8.45
C ILE A 79 -13.26 0.11 9.43
N LYS A 80 -14.58 0.12 9.26
CA LYS A 80 -15.52 -0.56 10.16
C LYS A 80 -15.42 -2.08 10.08
N TYR A 81 -15.40 -2.65 8.88
CA TYR A 81 -15.58 -4.09 8.67
C TYR A 81 -14.29 -4.86 8.35
N CYS A 82 -13.26 -4.20 7.80
CA CYS A 82 -12.07 -4.88 7.27
C CYS A 82 -10.86 -4.79 8.21
N LYS A 83 -10.85 -5.61 9.27
CA LYS A 83 -9.80 -5.56 10.30
C LYS A 83 -8.57 -6.43 10.00
N ASN A 84 -8.69 -7.39 9.08
CA ASN A 84 -7.68 -8.43 8.83
C ASN A 84 -6.80 -8.16 7.60
N ILE A 85 -6.77 -6.91 7.12
CA ILE A 85 -5.99 -6.52 5.95
C ILE A 85 -4.49 -6.67 6.24
N LYS A 86 -3.82 -7.50 5.44
CA LYS A 86 -2.38 -7.75 5.43
C LYS A 86 -1.68 -7.03 4.28
N PHE A 87 -2.35 -6.93 3.13
CA PHE A 87 -1.88 -6.22 1.96
C PHE A 87 -2.81 -5.03 1.69
N PHE A 88 -2.26 -3.83 1.70
CA PHE A 88 -3.00 -2.62 1.39
C PHE A 88 -2.27 -1.80 0.32
N LYS A 89 -2.94 -1.61 -0.83
CA LYS A 89 -2.48 -0.75 -1.92
C LYS A 89 -3.49 0.37 -2.16
N ILE A 90 -2.96 1.58 -2.31
CA ILE A 90 -3.78 2.75 -2.54
C ILE A 90 -3.19 3.70 -3.57
N TYR A 91 -4.06 4.17 -4.47
CA TYR A 91 -3.72 5.10 -5.54
C TYR A 91 -4.72 6.27 -5.62
N GLY A 92 -4.23 7.45 -6.02
CA GLY A 92 -5.08 8.50 -6.57
C GLY A 92 -6.04 9.18 -5.58
N ILE A 93 -5.76 9.12 -4.27
CA ILE A 93 -6.63 9.68 -3.24
C ILE A 93 -6.38 11.17 -3.00
N LYS A 94 -7.49 11.91 -2.83
CA LYS A 94 -7.47 13.33 -2.47
C LYS A 94 -7.41 13.58 -0.96
N ASP A 95 -8.24 12.88 -0.19
CA ASP A 95 -8.27 12.98 1.27
C ASP A 95 -7.53 11.80 1.92
N VAL A 96 -6.39 12.10 2.55
CA VAL A 96 -5.49 11.08 3.10
C VAL A 96 -5.83 10.69 4.54
N TYR A 97 -6.67 11.45 5.26
CA TYR A 97 -6.99 11.13 6.66
C TYR A 97 -7.70 9.78 6.82
N PRO A 98 -8.68 9.40 5.97
CA PRO A 98 -9.26 8.06 6.01
C PRO A 98 -8.22 6.95 5.76
N VAL A 99 -7.20 7.22 4.95
CA VAL A 99 -6.11 6.28 4.68
C VAL A 99 -5.27 6.06 5.94
N LEU A 100 -4.89 7.14 6.62
CA LEU A 100 -4.14 7.09 7.88
C LEU A 100 -4.93 6.34 8.97
N ASN A 101 -6.22 6.67 9.14
CA ASN A 101 -7.10 5.99 10.08
C ASN A 101 -7.21 4.48 9.79
N LEU A 102 -7.29 4.11 8.51
CA LEU A 102 -7.32 2.70 8.13
C LEU A 102 -6.02 1.99 8.48
N ILE A 103 -4.86 2.57 8.12
CA ILE A 103 -3.53 2.01 8.42
C ILE A 103 -3.36 1.79 9.92
N GLU A 104 -3.71 2.78 10.75
CA GLU A 104 -3.64 2.65 12.21
C GLU A 104 -4.54 1.52 12.73
N ASN A 105 -5.75 1.40 12.20
CA ASN A 105 -6.72 0.38 12.59
C ASN A 105 -6.31 -1.04 12.19
N ILE A 106 -5.58 -1.22 11.07
CA ILE A 106 -5.12 -2.53 10.59
C ILE A 106 -3.67 -2.84 10.95
N LYS A 107 -2.98 -1.95 11.69
CA LYS A 107 -1.52 -2.02 11.88
C LYS A 107 -1.00 -3.37 12.40
N GLN A 108 -1.79 -4.08 13.22
CA GLN A 108 -1.37 -5.37 13.79
C GLN A 108 -1.28 -6.49 12.75
N ASN A 109 -2.05 -6.38 11.65
CA ASN A 109 -2.09 -7.39 10.58
C ASN A 109 -1.31 -6.96 9.34
N LEU A 110 -1.09 -5.64 9.18
CA LEU A 110 -0.48 -5.06 8.00
C LEU A 110 0.96 -5.54 7.80
N ASN A 111 1.23 -6.12 6.63
CA ASN A 111 2.55 -6.63 6.27
C ASN A 111 3.09 -5.98 4.99
N CYS A 112 2.20 -5.58 4.09
CA CYS A 112 2.54 -4.92 2.83
C CYS A 112 1.69 -3.66 2.65
N LEU A 113 2.37 -2.53 2.46
CA LEU A 113 1.75 -1.22 2.25
C LEU A 113 2.30 -0.56 0.99
N ILE A 114 1.41 -0.13 0.10
CA ILE A 114 1.76 0.60 -1.12
C ILE A 114 0.92 1.88 -1.17
N ILE A 115 1.57 3.03 -1.14
CA ILE A 115 0.92 4.34 -1.21
C ILE A 115 1.48 5.10 -2.41
N SER A 116 0.59 5.44 -3.34
CA SER A 116 0.92 6.28 -4.49
C SER A 116 -0.02 7.48 -4.55
N LEU A 117 0.54 8.67 -4.35
CA LEU A 117 -0.22 9.93 -4.35
C LEU A 117 0.36 10.91 -5.37
N GLU A 118 -0.49 11.34 -6.29
CA GLU A 118 -0.18 12.40 -7.26
C GLU A 118 -0.63 13.77 -6.75
N CYS A 119 -0.50 14.03 -5.45
CA CYS A 119 -0.83 15.32 -4.85
C CYS A 119 0.23 15.76 -3.81
N LEU A 120 0.69 17.01 -3.92
CA LEU A 120 1.71 17.59 -3.04
C LEU A 120 1.27 17.62 -1.57
N ASN A 121 0.07 18.13 -1.31
CA ASN A 121 -0.45 18.27 0.06
C ASN A 121 -0.68 16.90 0.73
N GLY A 122 -1.24 15.94 0.00
CA GLY A 122 -1.44 14.59 0.53
C GLY A 122 -0.12 13.87 0.81
N SER A 123 0.90 14.05 -0.06
CA SER A 123 2.25 13.51 0.18
C SER A 123 2.86 14.05 1.47
N SER A 124 2.76 15.35 1.71
CA SER A 124 3.25 16.00 2.94
C SER A 124 2.54 15.45 4.19
N ILE A 125 1.21 15.35 4.16
CA ILE A 125 0.42 14.81 5.29
C ILE A 125 0.77 13.34 5.55
N ILE A 126 0.92 12.51 4.51
CA ILE A 126 1.36 11.11 4.68
C ILE A 126 2.73 11.06 5.35
N LEU A 127 3.73 11.80 4.86
CA LEU A 127 5.08 11.77 5.43
C LEU A 127 5.09 12.23 6.89
N GLN A 128 4.31 13.26 7.25
CA GLN A 128 4.26 13.78 8.62
C GLN A 128 3.55 12.86 9.63
N ASN A 129 2.72 11.91 9.20
CA ASN A 129 1.90 11.10 10.10
C ASN A 129 2.18 9.59 10.01
N LEU A 130 2.58 9.10 8.84
CA LEU A 130 2.68 7.66 8.57
C LEU A 130 3.64 6.98 9.53
N GLY A 131 4.79 7.60 9.83
CA GLY A 131 5.82 7.00 10.68
C GLY A 131 5.32 6.57 12.05
N GLN A 132 4.36 7.29 12.64
CA GLN A 132 3.81 7.03 13.98
C GLN A 132 2.84 5.84 14.03
N ILE A 133 2.22 5.53 12.89
CA ILE A 133 1.14 4.53 12.80
C ILE A 133 1.57 3.23 12.10
N LEU A 134 2.81 3.15 11.63
CA LEU A 134 3.36 1.91 11.07
C LEU A 134 3.50 0.83 12.17
N PRO A 135 3.34 -0.46 11.82
CA PRO A 135 3.74 -1.54 12.71
C PRO A 135 5.25 -1.55 12.94
N SER A 136 5.71 -2.27 13.97
CA SER A 136 7.14 -2.43 14.25
C SER A 136 7.90 -3.21 13.16
N LYS A 137 7.18 -3.94 12.30
CA LYS A 137 7.75 -4.68 11.18
C LYS A 137 6.83 -4.67 9.98
N LEU A 138 7.40 -4.42 8.80
CA LEU A 138 6.78 -4.63 7.50
C LEU A 138 7.64 -5.52 6.61
N GLU A 139 7.01 -6.38 5.83
CA GLU A 139 7.66 -7.11 4.75
C GLU A 139 7.91 -6.18 3.54
N TYR A 140 6.99 -5.24 3.28
CA TYR A 140 7.05 -4.38 2.10
C TYR A 140 6.42 -3.01 2.35
N LEU A 141 7.15 -1.94 2.02
CA LEU A 141 6.65 -0.57 1.95
C LEU A 141 7.08 0.08 0.63
N ASP A 142 6.13 0.60 -0.13
CA ASP A 142 6.37 1.33 -1.38
C ASP A 142 5.66 2.69 -1.34
N LEU A 143 6.46 3.75 -1.40
CA LEU A 143 6.01 5.13 -1.33
C LEU A 143 6.35 5.83 -2.65
N THR A 144 5.31 6.13 -3.43
CA THR A 144 5.40 6.98 -4.63
C THR A 144 4.71 8.31 -4.35
N LEU A 145 5.50 9.32 -3.99
CA LEU A 145 5.03 10.58 -3.38
C LEU A 145 5.80 11.78 -3.92
N PHE A 146 5.26 13.00 -3.76
CA PHE A 146 6.05 14.22 -3.87
C PHE A 146 6.79 14.49 -2.56
N ILE A 147 8.11 14.28 -2.53
CA ILE A 147 8.87 14.26 -1.28
C ILE A 147 9.56 15.61 -1.02
N LYS A 148 9.16 16.29 0.06
CA LYS A 148 9.93 17.39 0.64
C LYS A 148 10.86 16.83 1.71
N ALA A 149 12.13 17.22 1.72
CA ALA A 149 13.11 16.67 2.67
C ALA A 149 12.72 16.89 4.14
N SER A 150 12.14 18.05 4.48
CA SER A 150 11.68 18.34 5.84
C SER A 150 10.60 17.35 6.31
N ASP A 151 9.63 17.05 5.45
CA ASP A 151 8.54 16.11 5.77
C ASP A 151 9.07 14.66 5.80
N PHE A 152 9.99 14.34 4.90
CA PHE A 152 10.64 13.03 4.86
C PHE A 152 11.50 12.77 6.11
N GLU A 153 12.20 13.78 6.61
CA GLU A 153 12.94 13.66 7.87
C GLU A 153 12.00 13.36 9.04
N VAL A 154 10.80 13.99 9.09
CA VAL A 154 9.77 13.67 10.09
C VAL A 154 9.35 12.20 9.97
N PHE A 155 9.02 11.74 8.76
CA PHE A 155 8.69 10.33 8.51
C PHE A 155 9.78 9.39 9.05
N LEU A 156 11.05 9.67 8.76
CA LEU A 156 12.17 8.82 9.17
C LEU A 156 12.37 8.78 10.68
N LYS A 157 12.24 9.94 11.36
CA LYS A 157 12.32 10.04 12.82
C LYS A 157 11.19 9.28 13.50
N ASP A 158 9.97 9.48 13.03
CA ASP A 158 8.77 8.88 13.64
C ASP A 158 8.71 7.36 13.42
N SER A 159 9.23 6.89 12.28
CA SER A 159 9.28 5.46 11.96
C SER A 159 10.46 4.72 12.59
N LYS A 160 11.28 5.34 13.46
CA LYS A 160 12.52 4.75 14.01
C LYS A 160 12.37 3.34 14.59
N GLY A 161 11.22 3.04 15.20
CA GLY A 161 10.90 1.72 15.77
C GLY A 161 10.49 0.65 14.76
N THR A 162 10.39 0.99 13.47
CA THR A 162 9.90 0.10 12.41
C THR A 162 11.04 -0.43 11.56
N PHE A 163 11.10 -1.76 11.44
CA PHE A 163 11.93 -2.46 10.47
C PHE A 163 11.14 -2.76 9.19
N ILE A 164 11.70 -2.44 8.02
CA ILE A 164 11.04 -2.63 6.73
C ILE A 164 11.92 -3.52 5.88
N LYS A 165 11.50 -4.76 5.59
CA LYS A 165 12.35 -5.67 4.82
C LYS A 165 12.61 -5.17 3.40
N LYS A 166 11.59 -4.72 2.68
CA LYS A 166 11.71 -4.12 1.34
C LYS A 166 11.13 -2.71 1.36
N LEU A 167 11.98 -1.71 1.17
CA LEU A 167 11.58 -0.31 1.11
C LEU A 167 11.81 0.23 -0.31
N LEU A 168 10.75 0.68 -0.95
CA LEU A 168 10.79 1.37 -2.23
C LEU A 168 10.34 2.82 -2.02
N ILE A 169 11.14 3.75 -2.51
CA ILE A 169 10.86 5.18 -2.49
C ILE A 169 10.97 5.69 -3.92
N ARG A 170 9.91 6.30 -4.42
CA ARG A 170 9.87 6.97 -5.71
C ARG A 170 9.45 8.41 -5.49
N ASP A 171 10.39 9.33 -5.68
CA ASP A 171 10.13 10.76 -5.57
C ASP A 171 9.56 11.32 -6.88
N LEU A 172 8.43 12.00 -6.78
CA LEU A 172 7.74 12.67 -7.88
C LEU A 172 8.12 14.17 -8.00
N MET A 173 9.02 14.71 -7.19
CA MET A 173 9.47 16.10 -7.35
C MET A 173 10.27 16.29 -8.64
N ARG A 174 10.02 17.41 -9.34
CA ARG A 174 10.67 17.77 -10.62
C ARG A 174 11.93 18.63 -10.44
N GLU A 175 11.95 19.46 -9.41
CA GLU A 175 13.01 20.44 -9.20
C GLU A 175 13.75 20.10 -7.91
N ASP A 176 15.01 19.72 -8.11
CA ASP A 176 16.03 19.47 -7.09
C ASP A 176 16.12 20.66 -6.13
N LYS A 177 15.89 20.43 -4.84
CA LYS A 177 16.38 21.35 -3.80
C LYS A 177 17.02 20.65 -2.61
N ASP A 178 16.54 19.46 -2.24
CA ASP A 178 17.08 18.74 -1.09
C ASP A 178 17.28 17.26 -1.43
N ASN A 179 18.54 16.83 -1.52
CA ASN A 179 18.87 15.43 -1.79
C ASN A 179 18.46 14.54 -0.61
N ILE A 180 17.32 13.85 -0.72
CA ILE A 180 16.80 12.96 0.32
C ILE A 180 17.69 11.74 0.58
N LEU A 181 18.65 11.43 -0.32
CA LEU A 181 19.60 10.33 -0.14
C LEU A 181 20.43 10.50 1.14
N THR A 182 20.79 11.73 1.51
CA THR A 182 21.52 12.02 2.75
C THR A 182 20.72 11.56 3.97
N TYR A 183 19.40 11.80 3.97
CA TYR A 183 18.51 11.36 5.04
C TYR A 183 18.32 9.84 5.03
N ILE A 184 18.23 9.21 3.85
CA ILE A 184 18.23 7.74 3.73
C ILE A 184 19.50 7.16 4.34
N LYS A 185 20.67 7.73 4.04
CA LYS A 185 21.94 7.27 4.65
C LYS A 185 21.94 7.45 6.16
N GLU A 186 21.50 8.60 6.65
CA GLU A 186 21.51 8.90 8.09
C GLU A 186 20.59 7.97 8.88
N TYR A 187 19.32 7.90 8.49
CA TYR A 187 18.29 7.27 9.30
C TYR A 187 17.97 5.83 8.89
N ILE A 188 18.24 5.41 7.64
CA ILE A 188 17.96 4.04 7.18
C ILE A 188 19.25 3.21 7.17
N MET A 189 20.31 3.72 6.55
CA MET A 189 21.55 2.96 6.36
C MET A 189 22.32 2.77 7.67
N LYS A 190 22.62 3.86 8.39
CA LYS A 190 23.36 3.76 9.67
C LYS A 190 22.59 2.98 10.73
N GLU A 191 21.26 3.16 10.79
CA GLU A 191 20.40 2.46 11.75
C GLU A 191 19.99 1.03 11.31
N LYS A 192 20.38 0.59 10.10
CA LYS A 192 20.10 -0.76 9.56
C LYS A 192 18.61 -1.14 9.59
N ARG A 193 17.75 -0.20 9.20
CA ARG A 193 16.29 -0.35 9.30
C ARG A 193 15.64 -1.09 8.13
N VAL A 194 16.43 -1.40 7.11
CA VAL A 194 15.96 -2.10 5.90
C VAL A 194 16.89 -3.24 5.50
N ARG A 195 16.37 -4.19 4.72
CA ARG A 195 17.17 -5.24 4.08
C ARG A 195 17.36 -4.99 2.58
N TYR A 196 16.29 -4.60 1.89
CA TYR A 196 16.29 -4.26 0.47
C TYR A 196 15.82 -2.82 0.30
N LEU A 197 16.53 -2.05 -0.52
CA LEU A 197 16.23 -0.65 -0.80
C LEU A 197 16.15 -0.40 -2.31
N SER A 198 15.11 0.30 -2.73
CA SER A 198 15.08 0.99 -4.01
C SER A 198 14.75 2.46 -3.76
N PHE A 199 15.51 3.35 -4.36
CA PHE A 199 15.23 4.78 -4.37
C PHE A 199 15.38 5.31 -5.80
N SER A 200 14.35 6.00 -6.29
CA SER A 200 14.38 6.62 -7.61
C SER A 200 13.71 7.99 -7.64
N ILE A 201 14.20 8.84 -8.54
CA ILE A 201 13.62 10.14 -8.87
C ILE A 201 12.90 9.97 -10.21
N TYR A 202 11.57 10.05 -10.18
CA TYR A 202 10.72 9.65 -11.31
C TYR A 202 11.03 10.42 -12.60
N TYR A 203 11.15 11.74 -12.51
CA TYR A 203 11.31 12.61 -13.68
C TYR A 203 12.70 12.55 -14.31
N ASN A 204 13.72 12.19 -13.53
CA ASN A 204 15.10 12.09 -14.02
C ASN A 204 15.42 10.67 -14.50
N TYR A 205 14.53 9.69 -14.30
CA TYR A 205 14.79 8.26 -14.49
C TYR A 205 16.07 7.80 -13.79
N GLU A 206 16.44 8.47 -12.70
CA GLU A 206 17.61 8.15 -11.90
C GLU A 206 17.22 7.22 -10.77
N GLU A 207 17.88 6.06 -10.70
CA GLU A 207 17.74 5.11 -9.61
C GLU A 207 19.06 4.96 -8.87
N LEU A 208 18.99 4.86 -7.53
CA LEU A 208 20.13 4.60 -6.67
C LEU A 208 20.95 3.38 -7.13
N PHE A 209 20.27 2.38 -7.69
CA PHE A 209 20.87 1.17 -8.25
C PHE A 209 21.95 1.44 -9.31
N HIS A 210 21.84 2.52 -10.08
CA HIS A 210 22.81 2.87 -11.12
C HIS A 210 24.11 3.49 -10.57
N PHE A 211 24.12 3.92 -9.31
CA PHE A 211 25.28 4.57 -8.68
C PHE A 211 26.17 3.55 -7.95
N SER A 212 27.08 2.90 -8.68
CA SER A 212 27.90 1.80 -8.16
C SER A 212 28.68 2.09 -6.86
N LYS A 213 29.12 3.34 -6.64
CA LYS A 213 29.78 3.76 -5.39
C LYS A 213 28.81 3.73 -4.21
N GLU A 214 27.62 4.29 -4.40
CA GLU A 214 26.54 4.33 -3.42
C GLU A 214 26.08 2.90 -3.07
N VAL A 215 25.81 2.07 -4.08
CA VAL A 215 25.42 0.66 -3.89
C VAL A 215 26.44 -0.11 -3.06
N LYS A 216 27.75 0.10 -3.31
CA LYS A 216 28.81 -0.51 -2.51
C LYS A 216 28.79 -0.04 -1.05
N GLU A 217 28.51 1.24 -0.81
CA GLU A 217 28.40 1.81 0.55
C GLU A 217 27.23 1.20 1.34
N PHE A 218 26.04 1.08 0.72
CA PHE A 218 24.89 0.40 1.33
C PHE A 218 25.17 -1.08 1.62
N LYS A 219 25.90 -1.76 0.71
CA LYS A 219 26.28 -3.16 0.90
C LYS A 219 27.16 -3.38 2.14
N LEU A 220 28.03 -2.42 2.50
CA LEU A 220 28.83 -2.48 3.75
C LEU A 220 27.95 -2.45 5.01
N HIS A 221 26.71 -1.97 4.89
CA HIS A 221 25.71 -1.93 5.96
C HIS A 221 24.70 -3.09 5.90
N ASN A 222 24.96 -4.11 5.06
CA ASN A 222 24.06 -5.24 4.80
C ASN A 222 22.71 -4.83 4.18
N ILE A 223 22.69 -3.74 3.43
CA ILE A 223 21.51 -3.30 2.66
C ILE A 223 21.75 -3.62 1.19
N GLU A 224 20.83 -4.37 0.60
CA GLU A 224 20.86 -4.71 -0.82
C GLU A 224 20.06 -3.68 -1.62
N VAL A 225 20.77 -2.84 -2.37
CA VAL A 225 20.13 -1.92 -3.31
C VAL A 225 19.75 -2.70 -4.58
N GLN A 226 18.49 -2.62 -4.98
CA GLN A 226 17.96 -3.24 -6.20
C GLN A 226 17.23 -2.19 -7.05
N SER A 227 17.01 -2.49 -8.34
CA SER A 227 16.20 -1.63 -9.19
C SER A 227 14.74 -1.61 -8.69
N TYR A 228 14.02 -0.53 -8.98
CA TYR A 228 12.61 -0.44 -8.59
C TYR A 228 11.79 -1.58 -9.22
N SER A 229 12.06 -1.89 -10.49
CA SER A 229 11.36 -2.94 -11.24
C SER A 229 11.53 -4.34 -10.65
N ASP A 230 12.68 -4.63 -10.04
CA ASP A 230 12.96 -5.95 -9.46
C ASP A 230 12.19 -6.17 -8.16
N LEU A 231 11.94 -5.10 -7.41
CA LEU A 231 11.20 -5.14 -6.16
C LEU A 231 9.69 -4.93 -6.33
N TYR A 232 9.26 -4.30 -7.42
CA TYR A 232 7.86 -3.93 -7.66
C TYR A 232 6.88 -5.11 -7.57
N ILE A 233 5.77 -4.92 -6.84
CA ILE A 233 4.67 -5.89 -6.79
C ILE A 233 3.68 -5.64 -7.93
N ASP A 234 3.76 -6.50 -8.94
CA ASP A 234 2.70 -6.64 -9.95
C ASP A 234 1.49 -7.38 -9.37
N ILE A 235 0.31 -6.76 -9.44
CA ILE A 235 -0.90 -7.28 -8.79
C ILE A 235 -1.42 -8.56 -9.46
N TYR A 236 -1.26 -8.73 -10.77
CA TYR A 236 -1.67 -9.96 -11.45
C TYR A 236 -0.77 -11.13 -11.02
N ARG A 237 0.55 -10.92 -10.98
CA ARG A 237 1.51 -11.92 -10.51
C ARG A 237 1.37 -12.20 -9.01
N PHE A 238 1.01 -11.20 -8.21
CA PHE A 238 0.69 -11.37 -6.80
C PHE A 238 -0.56 -12.23 -6.64
N ALA A 239 -1.63 -11.92 -7.38
CA ALA A 239 -2.90 -12.61 -7.33
C ALA A 239 -2.81 -14.09 -7.73
N GLN A 240 -1.94 -14.44 -8.69
CA GLN A 240 -1.69 -15.83 -9.08
C GLN A 240 -1.08 -16.70 -7.98
N LYS A 241 -0.55 -16.08 -6.91
CA LYS A 241 0.05 -16.75 -5.76
C LYS A 241 -0.87 -16.76 -4.54
N LEU A 242 -2.10 -16.26 -4.67
CA LEU A 242 -3.11 -16.32 -3.62
C LEU A 242 -3.77 -17.69 -3.64
N ASP A 243 -3.88 -18.31 -2.46
CA ASP A 243 -4.55 -19.60 -2.23
C ASP A 243 -6.08 -19.43 -2.07
#